data_AF-A0A7D8UM74-F1
#
_entry.id   AF-A0A7D8UM74-F1
#
_cell.length_a   1.000
_cell.length_b   1.000
_cell.length_c   1.000
_cell.angle_alpha   90.00
_cell.angle_beta   90.00
_cell.angle_gamma   90.00
#
_symmetry.space_group_name_H-M   'P 1'
#
loop_
_entity.id
_entity.type
_entity.pdbx_description
1 polymer ?
#
loop_
_entity_poly.entity_id
_entity_poly.type
_entity_poly.pdbx_seq_one_letter_code
_entity_poly.pdbx_strand_id
1 'polypeptide(L)'
;MDHVCTFCILCIFHSIVNDTSTSKTKSVAFDFKSVNRIFLKSFDSHPPSLNNNGPANSKSFKMARRPARCYRYCKNKPYPKSRFNRGVPDPKIRIFDLGRKRATVDEFPLCIHLVSNEYEQLSSEALEAARICANKYMVKYTGKESFHLRVRPHPYHVVRINKMLSCAGADRLQTGMRGAWGKPNGTVARVNIGQIILSIRTRESYRAHALESLRRSQYKFPGRQKIIVSKNWGFTPLRREEYMEKKATGKVLVDGAYVQFLSNKGKLADNVRRFPAAFQEA
;
A
#
# COMPACT_ATOMS: atom_id res chain seq x y z
N MET A 1 -46.27 -33.22 8.47
CA MET A 1 -46.28 -34.50 7.74
C MET A 1 -44.90 -34.69 7.16
N ASP A 2 -44.28 -35.76 7.65
CA ASP A 2 -43.19 -36.55 7.06
C ASP A 2 -41.73 -36.11 7.27
N HIS A 3 -41.19 -36.70 8.34
CA HIS A 3 -39.78 -37.04 8.58
C HIS A 3 -39.15 -37.80 7.42
N VAL A 4 -37.98 -37.38 6.90
CA VAL A 4 -36.91 -38.31 6.46
C VAL A 4 -35.52 -37.65 6.53
N CYS A 5 -34.57 -38.37 7.14
CA CYS A 5 -33.12 -38.41 6.85
C CYS A 5 -32.13 -37.42 7.50
N THR A 6 -31.93 -37.61 8.81
CA THR A 6 -30.70 -37.31 9.57
C THR A 6 -29.63 -38.40 9.37
N PHE A 7 -29.14 -38.64 8.15
CA PHE A 7 -28.21 -39.77 7.89
C PHE A 7 -27.11 -39.52 6.83
N CYS A 8 -26.40 -38.38 6.90
CA CYS A 8 -25.27 -38.12 5.99
C CYS A 8 -24.02 -37.49 6.63
N ILE A 9 -23.88 -37.53 7.96
CA ILE A 9 -22.71 -36.91 8.65
C ILE A 9 -21.68 -37.95 9.14
N LEU A 10 -21.90 -39.27 8.95
CA LEU A 10 -21.06 -40.30 9.59
C LEU A 10 -20.16 -41.18 8.67
N CYS A 11 -19.91 -40.82 7.40
CA CYS A 11 -19.14 -41.67 6.48
C CYS A 11 -17.80 -41.11 5.96
N ILE A 12 -17.24 -40.05 6.56
CA ILE A 12 -15.94 -39.49 6.12
C ILE A 12 -14.81 -39.71 7.14
N PHE A 13 -15.05 -40.48 8.21
CA PHE A 13 -14.05 -40.73 9.26
C PHE A 13 -13.33 -42.09 9.20
N HIS A 14 -13.43 -42.84 8.10
CA HIS A 14 -12.83 -44.17 8.01
C HIS A 14 -12.06 -44.39 6.69
N SER A 15 -10.97 -43.65 6.49
CA SER A 15 -9.97 -43.94 5.43
C SER A 15 -8.58 -43.36 5.75
N ILE A 16 -8.21 -43.25 7.04
CA ILE A 16 -6.84 -42.85 7.45
C ILE A 16 -6.29 -43.87 8.44
N VAL A 17 -6.18 -45.13 8.03
CA VAL A 17 -5.25 -46.09 8.64
C VAL A 17 -4.88 -47.11 7.56
N ASN A 18 -3.58 -47.30 7.37
CA ASN A 18 -2.88 -48.25 6.47
C ASN A 18 -2.38 -47.64 5.15
N ASP A 19 -1.12 -47.21 5.16
CA ASP A 19 -0.10 -47.85 4.32
C ASP A 19 1.29 -47.35 4.72
N THR A 20 2.04 -48.21 5.40
CA THR A 20 3.49 -48.13 5.56
C THR A 20 4.16 -48.99 4.48
N SER A 21 5.22 -48.45 3.88
CA SER A 21 6.43 -49.12 3.36
C SER A 21 6.77 -48.96 1.86
N THR A 22 8.05 -48.64 1.65
CA THR A 22 8.91 -48.84 0.47
C THR A 22 8.96 -47.82 -0.69
N SER A 23 10.11 -47.14 -0.74
CA SER A 23 10.92 -46.66 -1.88
C SER A 23 10.31 -46.63 -3.31
N LYS A 24 10.27 -45.43 -3.91
CA LYS A 24 11.00 -45.07 -5.15
C LYS A 24 10.66 -43.64 -5.58
N THR A 25 11.71 -42.88 -5.88
CA THR A 25 11.67 -41.57 -6.53
C THR A 25 10.96 -41.64 -7.88
N LYS A 26 9.83 -40.94 -8.03
CA LYS A 26 9.32 -40.49 -9.33
C LYS A 26 8.71 -39.09 -9.19
N SER A 27 9.30 -38.14 -9.89
CA SER A 27 8.76 -36.81 -10.15
C SER A 27 7.43 -36.91 -10.89
N VAL A 28 6.34 -36.50 -10.25
CA VAL A 28 5.04 -36.34 -10.92
C VAL A 28 4.72 -34.85 -10.95
N ALA A 29 4.71 -34.28 -12.15
CA ALA A 29 4.25 -32.93 -12.41
C ALA A 29 2.76 -32.83 -12.05
N PHE A 30 2.44 -31.98 -11.07
CA PHE A 30 1.05 -31.74 -10.66
C PHE A 30 0.41 -30.74 -11.63
N ASP A 31 -0.44 -31.24 -12.52
CA ASP A 31 -1.18 -30.45 -13.49
C ASP A 31 -2.27 -29.61 -12.76
N PHE A 32 -2.04 -28.30 -12.70
CA PHE A 32 -2.81 -27.34 -11.89
C PHE A 32 -4.21 -27.04 -12.47
N LYS A 33 -4.62 -27.68 -13.58
CA LYS A 33 -5.88 -27.39 -14.27
C LYS A 33 -7.10 -28.10 -13.70
N SER A 34 -6.95 -29.20 -12.95
CA SER A 34 -8.11 -30.01 -12.52
C SER A 34 -8.75 -29.55 -11.19
N VAL A 35 -8.01 -28.85 -10.32
CA VAL A 35 -8.51 -28.45 -8.98
C VAL A 35 -9.47 -27.26 -9.05
N ASN A 36 -9.41 -26.44 -10.10
CA ASN A 36 -10.27 -25.26 -10.25
C ASN A 36 -11.72 -25.57 -10.64
N ARG A 37 -12.08 -26.83 -10.93
CA ARG A 37 -13.43 -27.16 -11.42
C ARG A 37 -14.37 -27.70 -10.33
N ILE A 38 -13.85 -28.11 -9.17
CA ILE A 38 -14.68 -28.72 -8.11
C ILE A 38 -15.10 -27.70 -7.04
N PHE A 39 -14.37 -26.59 -6.87
CA PHE A 39 -14.67 -25.60 -5.83
C PHE A 39 -15.65 -24.48 -6.25
N LEU A 40 -16.18 -24.52 -7.48
CA LEU A 40 -16.97 -23.44 -8.08
C LEU A 40 -18.48 -23.70 -8.14
N LYS A 41 -18.99 -24.78 -7.52
CA LYS A 41 -20.40 -25.21 -7.65
C LYS A 41 -21.28 -25.07 -6.40
N SER A 42 -20.86 -24.33 -5.37
CA SER A 42 -21.65 -24.24 -4.12
C SER A 42 -21.95 -22.82 -3.61
N PHE A 43 -21.93 -21.82 -4.47
CA PHE A 43 -22.34 -20.45 -4.11
C PHE A 43 -23.21 -19.81 -5.20
N ASP A 44 -24.33 -20.44 -5.52
CA ASP A 44 -25.45 -19.79 -6.19
C ASP A 44 -26.59 -19.62 -5.19
N SER A 45 -26.47 -18.64 -4.29
CA SER A 45 -27.62 -18.00 -3.67
C SER A 45 -27.82 -16.65 -4.37
N HIS A 46 -28.83 -16.60 -5.23
CA HIS A 46 -29.23 -15.38 -5.92
C HIS A 46 -29.59 -14.30 -4.88
N PRO A 47 -29.10 -13.04 -5.02
CA PRO A 47 -29.63 -11.94 -4.23
C PRO A 47 -31.08 -11.67 -4.66
N PRO A 48 -31.98 -11.28 -3.74
CA PRO A 48 -33.35 -10.93 -4.10
C PRO A 48 -33.34 -9.75 -5.07
N SER A 49 -34.03 -9.93 -6.19
CA SER A 49 -34.21 -8.93 -7.25
C SER A 49 -34.97 -7.72 -6.69
N LEU A 50 -34.27 -6.61 -6.47
CA LEU A 50 -34.90 -5.31 -6.31
C LEU A 50 -35.46 -4.88 -7.68
N ASN A 51 -36.78 -4.86 -7.78
CA ASN A 51 -37.52 -4.23 -8.89
C ASN A 51 -37.12 -2.77 -9.01
N ASN A 52 -36.27 -2.45 -9.99
CA ASN A 52 -35.89 -1.08 -10.35
C ASN A 52 -36.56 -0.68 -11.66
N ASN A 53 -37.90 -0.53 -11.63
CA ASN A 53 -38.64 0.18 -12.68
C ASN A 53 -38.71 1.69 -12.35
N GLY A 54 -37.55 2.31 -12.17
CA GLY A 54 -37.39 3.76 -12.11
C GLY A 54 -36.40 4.19 -13.18
N PRO A 55 -36.57 5.35 -13.84
CA PRO A 55 -35.62 5.80 -14.85
C PRO A 55 -34.25 5.88 -14.18
N ALA A 56 -33.31 5.07 -14.68
CA ALA A 56 -31.92 5.07 -14.26
C ALA A 56 -31.28 6.40 -14.64
N ASN A 57 -31.57 7.44 -13.87
CA ASN A 57 -30.87 8.70 -13.90
C ASN A 57 -29.52 8.47 -13.22
N SER A 58 -28.66 7.70 -13.89
CA SER A 58 -27.23 7.65 -13.59
C SER A 58 -26.70 9.05 -13.88
N LYS A 59 -26.81 9.92 -12.88
CA LYS A 59 -26.07 11.18 -12.85
C LYS A 59 -24.61 10.78 -12.91
N SER A 60 -24.06 10.72 -14.13
CA SER A 60 -22.63 10.71 -14.36
C SER A 60 -22.12 11.96 -13.66
N PHE A 61 -21.61 11.80 -12.44
CA PHE A 61 -20.92 12.85 -11.70
C PHE A 61 -19.71 13.27 -12.55
N LYS A 62 -19.92 14.26 -13.42
CA LYS A 62 -18.88 14.85 -14.26
C LYS A 62 -17.82 15.41 -13.31
N MET A 63 -16.67 14.74 -13.23
CA MET A 63 -15.55 15.27 -12.48
C MET A 63 -15.15 16.61 -13.11
N ALA A 64 -15.24 17.70 -12.34
CA ALA A 64 -14.69 19.01 -12.73
C ALA A 64 -13.15 18.98 -12.93
N ARG A 65 -12.51 17.85 -12.60
CA ARG A 65 -11.08 17.60 -12.74
C ARG A 65 -10.80 16.86 -14.03
N ARG A 66 -9.70 17.25 -14.69
CA ARG A 66 -9.19 16.51 -15.85
C ARG A 66 -8.83 15.07 -15.48
N PRO A 67 -9.03 14.12 -16.40
CA PRO A 67 -8.65 12.73 -16.16
C PRO A 67 -7.13 12.61 -15.94
N ALA A 68 -6.73 11.69 -15.06
CA ALA A 68 -5.33 11.53 -14.65
C ALA A 68 -4.37 11.21 -15.82
N ARG A 69 -4.88 10.66 -16.93
CA ARG A 69 -4.11 10.40 -18.16
C ARG A 69 -3.39 11.63 -18.69
N CYS A 70 -3.95 12.84 -18.49
CA CYS A 70 -3.34 14.09 -18.95
C CYS A 70 -2.01 14.41 -18.23
N TYR A 71 -1.83 13.88 -17.01
CA TYR A 71 -0.72 14.24 -16.13
C TYR A 71 0.12 13.02 -15.71
N ARG A 72 -0.12 11.83 -16.28
CA ARG A 72 0.59 10.60 -15.91
C ARG A 72 2.11 10.71 -16.07
N TYR A 73 2.57 11.31 -17.17
CA TYR A 73 3.99 11.34 -17.50
C TYR A 73 4.71 12.57 -16.96
N CYS A 74 5.94 12.35 -16.50
CA CYS A 74 6.86 13.38 -16.02
C CYS A 74 7.46 14.22 -17.16
N LYS A 75 6.65 15.07 -17.81
CA LYS A 75 7.08 15.87 -18.98
C LYS A 75 7.83 17.15 -18.62
N ASN A 76 7.39 17.84 -17.57
CA ASN A 76 7.86 19.18 -17.24
C ASN A 76 8.93 19.16 -16.13
N LYS A 77 9.69 20.26 -16.02
CA LYS A 77 10.54 20.52 -14.86
C LYS A 77 9.70 20.58 -13.57
N PRO A 78 10.27 20.22 -12.40
CA PRO A 78 9.55 20.32 -11.13
C PRO A 78 9.03 21.74 -10.86
N TYR A 79 7.73 21.87 -10.64
CA TYR A 79 7.05 23.12 -10.28
C TYR A 79 6.44 23.00 -8.88
N PRO A 80 7.18 23.30 -7.80
CA PRO A 80 6.68 23.17 -6.44
C PRO A 80 5.81 24.36 -6.00
N LYS A 81 5.10 24.20 -4.88
CA LYS A 81 4.56 25.33 -4.12
C LYS A 81 5.74 26.15 -3.60
N SER A 82 5.75 27.45 -3.85
CA SER A 82 6.89 28.34 -3.55
C SER A 82 6.44 29.79 -3.42
N ARG A 83 7.35 30.71 -3.07
CA ARG A 83 7.07 32.16 -3.05
C ARG A 83 6.55 32.72 -4.38
N PHE A 84 6.91 32.06 -5.49
CA PHE A 84 6.50 32.40 -6.85
C PHE A 84 5.18 31.72 -7.25
N ASN A 85 4.76 30.67 -6.54
CA ASN A 85 3.57 29.87 -6.83
C ASN A 85 2.67 29.82 -5.59
N ARG A 86 1.82 30.84 -5.46
CA ARG A 86 1.01 31.10 -4.25
C ARG A 86 -0.38 30.46 -4.28
N GLY A 87 -1.03 30.43 -5.46
CA GLY A 87 -2.40 29.92 -5.63
C GLY A 87 -2.51 28.39 -5.73
N VAL A 88 -1.68 27.64 -5.00
CA VAL A 88 -1.63 26.17 -5.09
C VAL A 88 -2.70 25.56 -4.18
N PRO A 89 -3.58 24.68 -4.70
CA PRO A 89 -4.54 23.96 -3.87
C PRO A 89 -3.84 22.98 -2.93
N ASP A 90 -4.36 22.81 -1.73
CA ASP A 90 -3.80 21.86 -0.77
C ASP A 90 -3.91 20.41 -1.27
N PRO A 91 -2.90 19.57 -1.00
CA PRO A 91 -2.94 18.16 -1.35
C PRO A 91 -4.08 17.44 -0.64
N LYS A 92 -4.67 16.47 -1.35
CA LYS A 92 -5.82 15.75 -0.81
C LYS A 92 -5.45 14.72 0.25
N ILE A 93 -4.28 14.09 0.09
CA ILE A 93 -3.62 13.35 1.16
C ILE A 93 -3.05 14.33 2.19
N ARG A 94 -3.42 14.14 3.46
CA ARG A 94 -2.88 14.90 4.61
C ARG A 94 -2.20 14.00 5.64
N ILE A 95 -2.60 12.74 5.72
CA ILE A 95 -2.11 11.78 6.70
C ILE A 95 -1.24 10.74 5.98
N PHE A 96 0.04 10.68 6.34
CA PHE A 96 1.00 9.76 5.73
C PHE A 96 1.23 8.49 6.57
N ASP A 97 1.04 8.55 7.89
CA ASP A 97 1.23 7.42 8.81
C ASP A 97 -0.10 6.99 9.44
N LEU A 98 -0.36 5.68 9.44
CA LEU A 98 -1.59 5.03 9.92
C LEU A 98 -1.32 3.79 10.76
N GLY A 99 -2.34 3.38 11.50
CA GLY A 99 -2.24 2.29 12.47
C GLY A 99 -1.44 2.74 13.70
N ARG A 100 -0.70 1.81 14.30
CA ARG A 100 0.09 2.06 15.51
C ARG A 100 1.45 2.68 15.18
N LYS A 101 1.44 3.97 14.79
CA LYS A 101 2.65 4.73 14.44
C LYS A 101 3.65 4.92 15.59
N ARG A 102 3.18 4.83 16.85
CA ARG A 102 4.00 4.90 18.07
C ARG A 102 4.56 3.54 18.52
N ALA A 103 4.27 2.46 17.80
CA ALA A 103 4.82 1.14 18.13
C ALA A 103 6.35 1.16 18.02
N THR A 104 6.98 0.43 18.94
CA THR A 104 8.43 0.21 18.95
C THR A 104 8.85 -0.58 17.71
N VAL A 105 10.14 -0.49 17.37
CA VAL A 105 10.69 -1.17 16.18
C VAL A 105 10.66 -2.68 16.33
N ASP A 106 10.80 -3.19 17.56
CA ASP A 106 10.82 -4.63 17.85
C ASP A 106 9.47 -5.32 17.64
N GLU A 107 8.37 -4.59 17.79
CA GLU A 107 7.03 -5.17 17.68
C GLU A 107 6.66 -5.56 16.24
N PHE A 108 7.23 -4.87 15.25
CA PHE A 108 6.90 -5.05 13.83
C PHE A 108 8.12 -5.39 12.98
N PRO A 109 8.56 -6.66 13.00
CA PRO A 109 9.74 -7.12 12.26
C PRO A 109 9.52 -7.21 10.75
N LEU A 110 8.32 -7.59 10.31
CA LEU A 110 8.01 -7.80 8.89
C LEU A 110 7.75 -6.45 8.23
N CYS A 111 8.34 -6.23 7.06
CA CYS A 111 8.01 -5.09 6.21
C CYS A 111 7.71 -5.51 4.77
N ILE A 112 6.68 -4.89 4.20
CA ILE A 112 6.27 -5.09 2.81
C ILE A 112 6.12 -3.73 2.14
N HIS A 113 6.66 -3.61 0.95
CA HIS A 113 6.67 -2.39 0.15
C HIS A 113 5.84 -2.55 -1.12
N LEU A 114 5.10 -1.51 -1.47
CA LEU A 114 4.57 -1.31 -2.82
C LEU A 114 5.53 -0.38 -3.55
N VAL A 115 6.11 -0.85 -4.66
CA VAL A 115 7.17 -0.17 -5.40
C VAL A 115 6.70 0.14 -6.82
N SER A 116 7.01 1.35 -7.32
CA SER A 116 6.75 1.68 -8.72
C SER A 116 7.75 1.00 -9.64
N ASN A 117 7.28 0.40 -10.73
CA ASN A 117 8.13 -0.13 -11.80
C ASN A 117 8.10 0.78 -13.04
N GLU A 118 7.53 1.99 -12.92
CA GLU A 118 7.43 2.99 -13.99
C GLU A 118 7.84 4.38 -13.47
N TYR A 119 8.29 5.23 -14.41
CA TYR A 119 8.54 6.64 -14.15
C TYR A 119 7.28 7.47 -14.46
N GLU A 120 6.58 7.91 -13.42
CA GLU A 120 5.28 8.55 -13.58
C GLU A 120 4.96 9.56 -12.46
N GLN A 121 3.80 10.21 -12.59
CA GLN A 121 3.23 11.11 -11.59
C GLN A 121 2.00 10.46 -10.96
N LEU A 122 1.97 10.41 -9.63
CA LEU A 122 0.85 9.93 -8.83
C LEU A 122 0.09 11.13 -8.26
N SER A 123 -1.21 11.20 -8.50
CA SER A 123 -2.01 12.30 -7.95
C SER A 123 -2.17 12.20 -6.44
N SER A 124 -2.33 13.35 -5.77
CA SER A 124 -2.60 13.38 -4.32
C SER A 124 -3.87 12.62 -3.94
N GLU A 125 -4.84 12.59 -4.85
CA GLU A 125 -6.09 11.84 -4.75
C GLU A 125 -5.88 10.33 -4.86
N ALA A 126 -5.02 9.88 -5.78
CA ALA A 126 -4.70 8.46 -5.92
C ALA A 126 -3.96 7.95 -4.69
N LEU A 127 -3.03 8.76 -4.14
CA LEU A 127 -2.34 8.44 -2.88
C LEU A 127 -3.33 8.32 -1.71
N GLU A 128 -4.30 9.22 -1.61
CA GLU A 128 -5.33 9.17 -0.57
C GLU A 128 -6.27 7.96 -0.74
N ALA A 129 -6.70 7.67 -1.97
CA ALA A 129 -7.54 6.51 -2.27
C ALA A 129 -6.82 5.18 -1.96
N ALA A 130 -5.55 5.07 -2.34
CA ALA A 130 -4.71 3.91 -2.06
C ALA A 130 -4.48 3.72 -0.56
N ARG A 131 -4.24 4.81 0.17
CA ARG A 131 -4.08 4.83 1.62
C ARG A 131 -5.34 4.34 2.33
N ILE A 132 -6.52 4.88 1.97
CA ILE A 132 -7.80 4.45 2.53
C ILE A 132 -8.05 2.97 2.25
N CYS A 133 -7.78 2.52 1.02
CA CYS A 133 -8.01 1.15 0.60
C CYS A 133 -7.20 0.14 1.43
N ALA A 134 -5.89 0.35 1.56
CA ALA A 134 -5.02 -0.51 2.37
C ALA A 134 -5.42 -0.46 3.85
N ASN A 135 -5.63 0.74 4.41
CA ASN A 135 -5.98 0.88 5.82
C ASN A 135 -7.30 0.20 6.17
N LYS A 136 -8.34 0.39 5.34
CA LYS A 136 -9.66 -0.21 5.57
C LYS A 136 -9.59 -1.74 5.59
N TYR A 137 -8.80 -2.33 4.69
CA TYR A 137 -8.60 -3.78 4.66
C TYR A 137 -7.85 -4.26 5.91
N MET A 138 -6.71 -3.64 6.23
CA MET A 138 -5.90 -4.06 7.39
C MET A 138 -6.66 -3.92 8.71
N VAL A 139 -7.35 -2.79 8.95
CA VAL A 139 -8.15 -2.60 10.16
C VAL A 139 -9.21 -3.69 10.31
N LYS A 140 -9.86 -4.10 9.21
CA LYS A 140 -10.91 -5.13 9.24
C LYS A 140 -10.39 -6.51 9.63
N TYR A 141 -9.21 -6.91 9.15
CA TYR A 141 -8.73 -8.30 9.31
C TYR A 141 -7.68 -8.48 10.41
N THR A 142 -6.86 -7.47 10.69
CA THR A 142 -5.77 -7.56 11.68
C THR A 142 -6.01 -6.71 12.92
N GLY A 143 -6.96 -5.77 12.86
CA GLY A 143 -7.14 -4.71 13.86
C GLY A 143 -6.21 -3.51 13.62
N LYS A 144 -6.57 -2.35 14.16
CA LYS A 144 -5.86 -1.07 13.98
C LYS A 144 -4.47 -1.04 14.60
N GLU A 145 -4.28 -1.75 15.70
CA GLU A 145 -3.04 -1.71 16.49
C GLU A 145 -1.96 -2.68 16.01
N SER A 146 -2.28 -3.54 15.04
CA SER A 146 -1.41 -4.64 14.60
C SER A 146 -0.47 -4.29 13.44
N PHE A 147 -0.57 -3.07 12.91
CA PHE A 147 0.22 -2.63 11.77
C PHE A 147 0.58 -1.14 11.84
N HIS A 148 1.62 -0.78 11.10
CA HIS A 148 1.95 0.61 10.81
C HIS A 148 2.11 0.76 9.29
N LEU A 149 1.25 1.58 8.68
CA LEU A 149 1.29 1.90 7.25
C LEU A 149 1.84 3.31 7.06
N ARG A 150 2.83 3.45 6.18
CA ARG A 150 3.43 4.73 5.79
C ARG A 150 3.34 4.92 4.28
N VAL A 151 2.76 6.05 3.86
CA VAL A 151 2.87 6.57 2.50
C VAL A 151 4.19 7.33 2.40
N ARG A 152 5.09 6.89 1.51
CA ARG A 152 6.44 7.46 1.36
C ARG A 152 6.52 8.68 0.43
N PRO A 153 5.81 8.72 -0.73
CA PRO A 153 5.91 9.85 -1.63
C PRO A 153 4.99 11.00 -1.20
N HIS A 154 5.54 12.22 -1.17
CA HIS A 154 4.79 13.44 -0.89
C HIS A 154 4.50 14.21 -2.19
N PRO A 155 3.26 14.69 -2.38
CA PRO A 155 2.88 15.39 -3.61
C PRO A 155 3.31 16.86 -3.59
N TYR A 156 4.57 17.13 -3.91
CA TYR A 156 5.09 18.49 -4.00
C TYR A 156 4.95 19.13 -5.38
N HIS A 157 4.82 18.33 -6.44
CA HIS A 157 4.74 18.86 -7.80
C HIS A 157 3.35 19.40 -8.08
N VAL A 158 3.26 20.62 -8.57
CA VAL A 158 2.00 21.29 -8.91
C VAL A 158 1.74 21.16 -10.41
N VAL A 159 0.59 20.61 -10.73
CA VAL A 159 0.09 20.49 -12.10
C VAL A 159 -0.70 21.75 -12.46
N ARG A 160 -0.50 22.23 -13.68
CA ARG A 160 -1.17 23.41 -14.22
C ARG A 160 -2.28 23.03 -15.20
N ILE A 161 -3.30 23.88 -15.25
CA ILE A 161 -4.41 23.79 -16.21
C ILE A 161 -4.62 25.14 -16.87
N ASN A 162 -4.62 25.17 -18.21
CA ASN A 162 -5.25 26.26 -18.95
C ASN A 162 -6.73 25.89 -19.10
N LYS A 163 -7.61 26.60 -18.39
CA LYS A 163 -9.06 26.33 -18.39
C LYS A 163 -9.68 27.05 -19.59
N MET A 164 -10.23 26.29 -20.53
CA MET A 164 -11.07 26.83 -21.60
C MET A 164 -12.49 27.03 -21.08
N LEU A 165 -13.15 28.11 -21.50
CA LEU A 165 -14.56 28.33 -21.23
C LEU A 165 -15.38 27.48 -22.20
N SER A 166 -16.33 26.71 -21.67
CA SER A 166 -17.17 25.80 -22.47
C SER A 166 -18.60 26.31 -22.65
N CYS A 167 -18.85 27.60 -22.43
CA CYS A 167 -20.16 28.21 -22.64
C CYS A 167 -20.36 28.68 -24.09
N ALA A 168 -21.61 28.78 -24.54
CA ALA A 168 -21.94 29.41 -25.82
C ALA A 168 -21.48 30.87 -25.80
N GLY A 169 -20.83 31.32 -26.89
CA GLY A 169 -20.23 32.66 -26.95
C GLY A 169 -18.90 32.82 -26.19
N ALA A 170 -18.29 31.73 -25.69
CA ALA A 170 -16.99 31.75 -25.01
C ALA A 170 -15.87 32.43 -25.82
N ASP A 171 -15.93 32.34 -27.15
CA ASP A 171 -14.96 32.94 -28.06
C ASP A 171 -14.82 34.46 -27.88
N ARG A 172 -15.90 35.14 -27.48
CA ARG A 172 -15.88 36.59 -27.20
C ARG A 172 -15.10 36.95 -25.94
N LEU A 173 -15.03 36.03 -24.98
CA LEU A 173 -14.42 36.25 -23.66
C LEU A 173 -13.04 35.60 -23.53
N GLN A 174 -12.76 34.60 -24.35
CA GLN A 174 -11.55 33.79 -24.25
C GLN A 174 -10.56 34.10 -25.37
N THR A 175 -9.30 34.39 -25.02
CA THR A 175 -8.23 34.67 -26.00
C THR A 175 -7.59 33.42 -26.61
N GLY A 176 -8.29 32.28 -26.62
CA GLY A 176 -7.77 30.99 -27.07
C GLY A 176 -6.47 30.59 -26.35
N MET A 177 -5.38 30.47 -27.11
CA MET A 177 -4.04 30.07 -26.64
C MET A 177 -3.07 31.23 -26.39
N ARG A 178 -3.49 32.49 -26.61
CA ARG A 178 -2.69 33.66 -26.26
C ARG A 178 -2.55 33.74 -24.74
N GLY A 179 -1.32 33.71 -24.23
CA GLY A 179 -1.06 33.73 -22.77
C GLY A 179 -1.42 32.42 -22.05
N ALA A 180 -1.22 31.26 -22.69
CA ALA A 180 -1.65 29.94 -22.20
C ALA A 180 -0.93 29.39 -20.94
N TRP A 181 -0.30 30.23 -20.12
CA TRP A 181 0.27 29.79 -18.85
C TRP A 181 -0.85 29.37 -17.89
N GLY A 182 -0.91 28.06 -17.60
CA GLY A 182 -1.98 27.49 -16.80
C GLY A 182 -1.93 27.90 -15.32
N LYS A 183 -3.10 27.90 -14.68
CA LYS A 183 -3.22 28.08 -13.22
C LYS A 183 -2.99 26.74 -12.50
N PRO A 184 -2.48 26.72 -11.26
CA PRO A 184 -2.41 25.51 -10.44
C PRO A 184 -3.76 24.80 -10.32
N ASN A 185 -3.80 23.49 -10.59
CA ASN A 185 -5.03 22.68 -10.52
C ASN A 185 -5.00 21.62 -9.43
N GLY A 186 -3.84 21.02 -9.19
CA GLY A 186 -3.68 19.91 -8.27
C GLY A 186 -2.21 19.60 -8.00
N THR A 187 -1.97 18.79 -6.98
CA THR A 187 -0.64 18.36 -6.57
C THR A 187 -0.46 16.88 -6.85
N VAL A 188 0.75 16.52 -7.26
CA VAL A 188 1.14 15.16 -7.63
C VAL A 188 2.53 14.86 -7.07
N ALA A 189 2.79 13.59 -6.80
CA ALA A 189 4.11 13.08 -6.45
C ALA A 189 4.77 12.53 -7.72
N ARG A 190 6.02 12.89 -7.96
CA ARG A 190 6.83 12.29 -9.02
C ARG A 190 7.51 11.06 -8.44
N VAL A 191 7.39 9.93 -9.13
CA VAL A 191 7.89 8.64 -8.65
C VAL A 191 8.80 8.02 -9.72
N ASN A 192 9.97 7.58 -9.28
CA ASN A 192 10.97 6.89 -10.11
C ASN A 192 10.75 5.38 -10.14
N ILE A 193 11.38 4.72 -11.12
CA ILE A 193 11.45 3.26 -11.17
C ILE A 193 12.21 2.77 -9.92
N GLY A 194 11.65 1.78 -9.22
CA GLY A 194 12.21 1.26 -7.98
C GLY A 194 11.89 2.08 -6.73
N GLN A 195 11.19 3.21 -6.85
CA GLN A 195 10.82 4.02 -5.71
C GLN A 195 9.62 3.43 -4.95
N ILE A 196 9.75 3.39 -3.62
CA ILE A 196 8.71 2.87 -2.72
C ILE A 196 7.57 3.89 -2.60
N ILE A 197 6.33 3.43 -2.79
CA ILE A 197 5.09 4.21 -2.66
C ILE A 197 4.48 3.99 -1.28
N LEU A 198 4.15 2.75 -0.94
CA LEU A 198 3.56 2.39 0.36
C LEU A 198 4.50 1.43 1.08
N SER A 199 4.60 1.57 2.39
CA SER A 199 5.30 0.64 3.27
C SER A 199 4.38 0.23 4.40
N ILE A 200 4.27 -1.07 4.65
CA ILE A 200 3.56 -1.61 5.81
C ILE A 200 4.57 -2.38 6.64
N ARG A 201 4.62 -2.12 7.95
CA ARG A 201 5.29 -3.00 8.91
C ARG A 201 4.27 -3.66 9.83
N THR A 202 4.42 -4.95 10.07
CA THR A 202 3.50 -5.81 10.85
C THR A 202 4.26 -6.92 11.56
N ARG A 203 3.53 -7.73 12.33
CA ARG A 203 3.97 -9.06 12.75
C ARG A 203 3.94 -10.03 11.56
N GLU A 204 4.74 -11.09 11.63
CA GLU A 204 4.85 -12.09 10.55
C GLU A 204 3.54 -12.85 10.31
N SER A 205 2.73 -13.05 11.37
CA SER A 205 1.41 -13.71 11.31
C SER A 205 0.44 -13.02 10.33
N TYR A 206 0.57 -11.71 10.12
CA TYR A 206 -0.33 -10.93 9.27
C TYR A 206 0.20 -10.70 7.85
N ARG A 207 1.25 -11.43 7.43
CA ARG A 207 1.89 -11.28 6.12
C ARG A 207 0.90 -11.38 4.94
N ALA A 208 0.03 -12.38 4.95
CA ALA A 208 -0.94 -12.60 3.87
C ALA A 208 -1.91 -11.41 3.72
N HIS A 209 -2.42 -10.89 4.84
CA HIS A 209 -3.30 -9.73 4.84
C HIS A 209 -2.59 -8.45 4.38
N ALA A 210 -1.33 -8.25 4.78
CA ALA A 210 -0.54 -7.12 4.32
C ALA A 210 -0.32 -7.16 2.80
N LEU A 211 -0.03 -8.33 2.22
CA LEU A 211 0.10 -8.51 0.75
C LEU A 211 -1.21 -8.17 0.02
N GLU A 212 -2.34 -8.71 0.49
CA GLU A 212 -3.64 -8.45 -0.12
C GLU A 212 -4.07 -6.98 0.00
N SER A 213 -3.74 -6.32 1.11
CA SER A 213 -4.00 -4.88 1.28
C SER A 213 -3.27 -4.04 0.24
N LEU A 214 -2.00 -4.36 -0.05
CA LEU A 214 -1.20 -3.64 -1.05
C LEU A 214 -1.63 -3.97 -2.47
N ARG A 215 -2.06 -5.21 -2.74
CA ARG A 215 -2.68 -5.60 -4.01
C ARG A 215 -3.93 -4.79 -4.29
N ARG A 216 -4.79 -4.56 -3.29
CA ARG A 216 -5.98 -3.71 -3.44
C ARG A 216 -5.63 -2.25 -3.69
N SER A 217 -4.60 -1.74 -3.03
CA SER A 217 -4.10 -0.38 -3.26
C SER A 217 -3.46 -0.19 -4.63
N GLN A 218 -2.88 -1.25 -5.23
CA GLN A 218 -2.31 -1.23 -6.57
C GLN A 218 -3.32 -0.73 -7.61
N TYR A 219 -4.58 -1.18 -7.54
CA TYR A 219 -5.65 -0.76 -8.47
C TYR A 219 -6.01 0.72 -8.39
N LYS A 220 -5.48 1.47 -7.41
CA LYS A 220 -5.71 2.92 -7.28
C LYS A 220 -4.63 3.75 -7.98
N PHE A 221 -3.53 3.14 -8.40
CA PHE A 221 -2.45 3.82 -9.10
C PHE A 221 -2.49 3.55 -10.60
N PRO A 222 -2.08 4.52 -11.45
CA PRO A 222 -1.72 4.24 -12.83
C PRO A 222 -0.45 3.39 -12.90
N GLY A 223 -0.15 2.77 -14.04
CA GLY A 223 1.13 2.10 -14.25
C GLY A 223 1.26 0.72 -13.59
N ARG A 224 2.50 0.22 -13.53
CA ARG A 224 2.84 -1.10 -12.99
C ARG A 224 3.55 -0.95 -11.64
N GLN A 225 2.92 -1.45 -10.59
CA GLN A 225 3.57 -1.59 -9.29
C GLN A 225 3.96 -3.03 -9.02
N LYS A 226 4.93 -3.23 -8.13
CA LYS A 226 5.33 -4.54 -7.61
C LYS A 226 5.23 -4.51 -6.09
N ILE A 227 4.83 -5.64 -5.52
CA ILE A 227 4.80 -5.83 -4.07
C ILE A 227 6.06 -6.63 -3.71
N ILE A 228 6.87 -6.08 -2.81
CA ILE A 228 8.16 -6.66 -2.42
C ILE A 228 8.14 -6.86 -0.90
N VAL A 229 8.45 -8.07 -0.45
CA VAL A 229 8.71 -8.34 0.95
C VAL A 229 10.16 -7.97 1.25
N SER A 230 10.35 -7.06 2.21
CA SER A 230 11.67 -6.59 2.59
C SER A 230 12.40 -7.63 3.43
N LYS A 231 13.71 -7.75 3.22
CA LYS A 231 14.62 -8.51 4.09
C LYS A 231 15.05 -7.71 5.32
N ASN A 232 14.67 -6.43 5.38
CA ASN A 232 15.02 -5.54 6.48
C ASN A 232 14.09 -5.73 7.66
N TRP A 233 14.55 -5.31 8.85
CA TRP A 233 13.73 -5.29 10.05
C TRP A 233 12.82 -4.06 10.06
N GLY A 234 11.52 -4.26 9.84
CA GLY A 234 10.53 -3.18 9.84
C GLY A 234 10.92 -2.05 8.88
N PHE A 235 10.99 -0.82 9.39
CA PHE A 235 11.40 0.36 8.60
C PHE A 235 12.88 0.73 8.75
N THR A 236 13.69 -0.14 9.36
CA THR A 236 15.12 0.10 9.52
C THR A 236 15.89 -0.19 8.22
N PRO A 237 17.10 0.36 8.06
CA PRO A 237 17.97 0.03 6.93
C PRO A 237 18.66 -1.33 7.07
N LEU A 238 18.63 -1.95 8.26
CA LEU A 238 19.36 -3.18 8.56
C LEU A 238 18.57 -4.43 8.15
N ARG A 239 19.30 -5.48 7.77
CA ARG A 239 18.73 -6.82 7.60
C ARG A 239 18.28 -7.39 8.93
N ARG A 240 17.42 -8.41 8.89
CA ARG A 240 16.88 -9.06 10.10
C ARG A 240 17.99 -9.60 11.03
N GLU A 241 18.95 -10.33 10.46
CA GLU A 241 20.09 -10.92 11.20
C GLU A 241 20.97 -9.83 11.83
N GLU A 242 21.43 -8.87 11.03
CA GLU A 242 22.24 -7.73 11.49
C GLU A 242 21.55 -6.90 12.59
N TYR A 243 20.23 -6.74 12.53
CA TYR A 243 19.48 -6.04 13.56
C TYR A 243 19.48 -6.81 14.88
N MET A 244 19.32 -8.13 14.84
CA MET A 244 19.35 -8.99 16.03
C MET A 244 20.73 -8.97 16.69
N GLU A 245 21.82 -9.03 15.92
CA GLU A 245 23.19 -8.94 16.44
C GLU A 245 23.47 -7.59 17.10
N LYS A 246 23.10 -6.49 16.46
CA LYS A 246 23.28 -5.14 17.02
C LYS A 246 22.42 -4.92 18.26
N LYS A 247 21.26 -5.56 18.34
CA LYS A 247 20.42 -5.53 19.51
C LYS A 247 21.03 -6.34 20.66
N ALA A 248 21.55 -7.53 20.37
CA ALA A 248 22.21 -8.39 21.37
C ALA A 248 23.46 -7.71 21.95
N THR A 249 24.24 -7.02 21.12
CA THR A 249 25.43 -6.26 21.54
C THR A 249 25.13 -4.90 22.19
N GLY A 250 23.86 -4.56 22.44
CA GLY A 250 23.50 -3.28 23.07
C GLY A 250 23.75 -2.03 22.22
N LYS A 251 24.01 -2.18 20.92
CA LYS A 251 24.32 -1.08 19.98
C LYS A 251 23.08 -0.38 19.39
N VAL A 252 21.91 -0.73 19.90
CA VAL A 252 20.58 -0.28 19.46
C VAL A 252 19.90 0.43 20.62
N LEU A 253 19.53 1.68 20.43
CA LEU A 253 18.77 2.46 21.39
C LEU A 253 17.37 2.75 20.80
N VAL A 254 16.32 2.45 21.56
CA VAL A 254 14.94 2.68 21.14
C VAL A 254 14.60 4.16 21.27
N ASP A 255 14.11 4.77 20.19
CA ASP A 255 13.72 6.18 20.11
C ASP A 255 12.25 6.28 19.66
N GLY A 256 11.35 5.94 20.58
CA GLY A 256 9.92 5.88 20.35
C GLY A 256 9.53 4.92 19.22
N ALA A 257 9.28 5.46 18.02
CA ALA A 257 8.85 4.70 16.85
C ALA A 257 10.00 4.17 15.98
N TYR A 258 11.22 4.66 16.23
CA TYR A 258 12.43 4.33 15.48
C TYR A 258 13.57 3.90 16.42
N VAL A 259 14.75 3.66 15.85
CA VAL A 259 15.94 3.22 16.58
C VAL A 259 17.12 4.11 16.19
N GLN A 260 17.95 4.41 17.18
CA GLN A 260 19.25 5.03 17.01
C GLN A 260 20.32 3.96 17.12
N PHE A 261 21.32 4.03 16.24
CA PHE A 261 22.44 3.09 16.22
C PHE A 261 23.68 3.75 16.80
N LEU A 262 24.47 2.98 17.55
CA LEU A 262 25.78 3.40 17.99
C LEU A 262 26.69 3.66 16.77
N SER A 263 27.35 4.81 16.76
CA SER A 263 28.34 5.20 15.75
C SER A 263 29.75 4.99 16.30
N ASN A 264 30.66 4.49 15.47
CA ASN A 264 32.09 4.38 15.81
C ASN A 264 32.82 5.74 15.75
N LYS A 265 32.11 6.81 15.37
CA LYS A 265 32.63 8.18 15.27
C LYS A 265 31.89 9.10 16.24
N GLY A 266 32.56 10.17 16.68
CA GLY A 266 32.02 11.18 17.58
C GLY A 266 32.75 11.23 18.92
N LYS A 267 32.24 12.04 19.86
CA LYS A 267 32.80 12.13 21.21
C LYS A 267 32.54 10.82 21.96
N LEU A 268 33.61 10.17 22.43
CA LEU A 268 33.51 8.88 23.12
C LEU A 268 32.64 8.97 24.38
N ALA A 269 32.79 10.03 25.17
CA ALA A 269 32.01 10.26 26.38
C ALA A 269 30.48 10.25 26.13
N ASP A 270 30.02 10.87 25.05
CA ASP A 270 28.59 10.91 24.69
C ASP A 270 28.08 9.52 24.25
N ASN A 271 28.92 8.76 23.54
CA ASN A 271 28.58 7.41 23.10
C ASN A 271 28.46 6.44 24.28
N VAL A 272 29.42 6.48 25.22
CA VAL A 272 29.40 5.65 26.44
C VAL A 272 28.17 5.97 27.29
N ARG A 273 27.83 7.26 27.44
CA ARG A 273 26.65 7.69 28.19
C ARG A 273 25.33 7.20 27.57
N ARG A 274 25.22 7.22 26.23
CA ARG A 274 23.97 6.85 25.53
C ARG A 274 23.81 5.34 25.34
N PHE A 275 24.90 4.61 25.16
CA PHE A 275 24.91 3.18 24.88
C PHE A 275 25.75 2.42 25.93
N PRO A 276 25.41 2.48 27.22
CA PRO A 276 26.22 1.85 28.27
C PRO A 276 26.35 0.33 28.04
N ALA A 277 25.28 -0.33 27.60
CA ALA A 277 25.25 -1.77 27.34
C ALA A 277 26.19 -2.23 26.21
N ALA A 278 26.65 -1.32 25.33
CA ALA A 278 27.59 -1.67 24.27
C ALA A 278 29.06 -1.65 24.73
N PHE A 279 29.35 -1.06 25.89
CA PHE A 279 30.70 -0.91 26.44
C PHE A 279 30.90 -1.70 27.75
N GLN A 280 29.84 -2.31 28.27
CA GLN A 280 29.96 -3.31 29.31
C GLN A 280 30.46 -4.60 28.64
N GLU A 281 31.61 -5.11 29.06
CA GLU A 281 32.12 -6.41 28.61
C GLU A 281 31.06 -7.48 28.92
N ALA A 282 30.84 -8.38 27.96
CA ALA A 282 29.87 -9.47 28.05
C ALA A 282 30.33 -10.57 29.02
#